data_AF-A0A1B6IK90-F1
#
_entry.id   AF-A0A1B6IK90-F1
#
_cell.length_a   1.000
_cell.length_b   1.000
_cell.length_c   1.000
_cell.angle_alpha   90.00
_cell.angle_beta   90.00
_cell.angle_gamma   90.00
#
_symmetry.space_group_name_H-M   'P 1'
#
loop_
_entity.id
_entity.type
_entity.pdbx_description
1 polymer ?
#
loop_
_entity_poly.entity_id
_entity_poly.type
_entity_poly.pdbx_seq_one_letter_code
_entity_poly.pdbx_strand_id
1 'polypeptide(L)'
;TALDICCPQRKHKNRGPTKPSHYYDLESADMKASYLRALNTYETTGDIRDKEIMRNSKRIYDQKLRTLHRQANSKHIEESDNKTKALWSLINNERRGKQCNQECPKLNINNTTLHNPTEVAESLNTYFTQMAGMT
;
A
#
# COMPACT_ATOMS: atom_id res chain seq x y z
N THR A 1 -20.06 22.33 11.69
CA THR A 1 -19.85 21.66 12.98
C THR A 1 -20.44 20.25 13.06
N ALA A 2 -21.42 19.85 12.25
CA ALA A 2 -21.91 18.45 12.22
C ALA A 2 -20.95 17.43 11.56
N LEU A 3 -20.25 17.82 10.49
CA LEU A 3 -19.36 16.91 9.73
C LEU A 3 -18.15 16.40 10.55
N ASP A 4 -17.59 17.23 11.42
CA ASP A 4 -16.43 16.87 12.26
C ASP A 4 -16.83 15.98 13.45
N ILE A 5 -18.12 15.96 13.81
CA ILE A 5 -18.71 15.09 14.84
C ILE A 5 -19.03 13.71 14.24
N CYS A 6 -19.55 13.67 13.00
CA CYS A 6 -19.87 12.41 12.31
C CYS A 6 -18.64 11.69 11.72
N CYS A 7 -17.55 12.42 11.43
CA CYS A 7 -16.35 11.86 10.82
C CYS A 7 -15.13 12.11 11.73
N PRO A 8 -14.90 11.30 12.77
CA PRO A 8 -13.76 11.50 13.67
C PRO A 8 -12.44 11.49 12.91
N GLN A 9 -11.66 12.56 13.07
CA GLN A 9 -10.34 12.70 12.45
C GLN A 9 -9.42 11.58 12.92
N ARG A 10 -9.00 10.73 11.97
CA ARG A 10 -8.11 9.60 12.26
C ARG A 10 -6.74 10.14 12.68
N LYS A 11 -6.36 9.92 13.93
CA LYS A 11 -4.99 10.22 14.40
C LYS A 11 -4.03 9.19 13.80
N HIS A 12 -3.37 9.55 12.70
CA HIS A 12 -2.30 8.74 12.15
C HIS A 12 -1.10 8.79 13.09
N LYS A 13 -0.64 7.64 13.57
CA LYS A 13 0.71 7.57 14.14
C LYS A 13 1.68 7.85 13.00
N ASN A 14 2.56 8.84 13.17
CA ASN A 14 3.67 9.08 12.25
C ASN A 14 4.50 7.81 12.20
N ARG A 15 4.29 6.98 11.17
CA ARG A 15 5.20 5.89 10.87
C ARG A 15 6.50 6.57 10.47
N GLY A 16 7.59 6.22 11.13
CA GLY A 16 8.92 6.69 10.75
C GLY A 16 9.15 6.45 9.25
N PRO A 17 10.00 7.25 8.60
CA PRO A 17 10.22 7.15 7.17
C PRO A 17 10.53 5.70 6.80
N THR A 18 9.71 5.11 5.94
CA THR A 18 10.02 3.80 5.37
C THR A 18 11.34 3.93 4.66
N LYS A 19 12.32 3.09 5.02
CA LYS A 19 13.61 3.08 4.33
C LYS A 19 13.33 2.98 2.83
N PRO A 20 13.89 3.87 2.00
CA PRO A 20 13.71 3.77 0.56
C PRO A 20 14.14 2.36 0.14
N SER A 21 13.31 1.72 -0.68
CA SER A 21 13.69 0.45 -1.29
C SER A 21 15.06 0.66 -1.91
N HIS A 22 16.05 -0.17 -1.55
CA HIS A 22 17.48 -0.03 -1.86
C HIS A 22 17.79 -0.01 -3.38
N TYR A 23 16.76 -0.03 -4.19
CA TYR A 23 16.77 -0.48 -5.55
C TYR A 23 16.08 0.55 -6.50
N TYR A 24 15.84 1.78 -6.04
CA TYR A 24 15.30 2.84 -6.91
C TYR A 24 16.43 3.68 -7.53
N ASP A 25 16.49 3.77 -8.86
CA ASP A 25 17.43 4.63 -9.60
C ASP A 25 16.75 5.91 -10.13
N LEU A 26 17.55 6.88 -10.60
CA LEU A 26 17.02 8.14 -11.16
C LEU A 26 16.14 7.88 -12.40
N GLU A 27 16.56 6.94 -13.25
CA GLU A 27 15.84 6.59 -14.48
C GLU A 27 14.44 6.02 -14.18
N SER A 28 14.30 5.15 -13.18
CA SER A 28 12.98 4.63 -12.78
C SER A 28 12.10 5.71 -12.16
N ALA A 29 12.66 6.75 -11.54
CA ALA A 29 11.91 7.91 -11.08
C ALA A 29 11.32 8.70 -12.26
N ASP A 30 12.11 8.93 -13.32
CA ASP A 30 11.65 9.61 -14.53
C ASP A 30 10.60 8.78 -15.29
N MET A 31 10.79 7.46 -15.35
CA MET A 31 9.80 6.54 -15.92
C MET A 31 8.50 6.55 -15.13
N LYS A 32 8.57 6.57 -13.78
CA LYS A 32 7.39 6.71 -12.92
C LYS A 32 6.68 8.04 -13.17
N ALA A 33 7.42 9.15 -13.21
CA ALA A 33 6.84 10.46 -13.49
C ALA A 33 6.13 10.48 -14.85
N SER A 34 6.73 9.83 -15.86
CA SER A 34 6.13 9.73 -17.20
C SER A 34 4.87 8.88 -17.23
N TYR A 35 4.86 7.73 -16.52
CA TYR A 35 3.66 6.93 -16.33
C TYR A 35 2.55 7.72 -15.62
N LEU A 36 2.86 8.43 -14.54
CA LEU A 36 1.87 9.21 -13.78
C LEU A 36 1.29 10.35 -14.62
N ARG A 37 2.10 11.02 -15.45
CA ARG A 37 1.60 12.01 -16.41
C ARG A 37 0.61 11.38 -17.40
N ALA A 38 0.98 10.25 -18.00
CA ALA A 38 0.11 9.55 -18.95
C ALA A 38 -1.19 9.04 -18.29
N LEU A 39 -1.12 8.59 -17.04
CA LEU A 39 -2.29 8.20 -16.26
C LEU A 39 -3.25 9.38 -16.05
N ASN A 40 -2.72 10.52 -15.60
CA ASN A 40 -3.53 11.71 -15.39
C ASN A 40 -4.19 12.21 -16.69
N THR A 41 -3.45 12.16 -17.81
CA THR A 41 -4.01 12.47 -19.13
C THR A 41 -5.19 11.55 -19.45
N TYR A 42 -5.01 10.23 -19.33
CA TYR A 42 -6.09 9.27 -19.59
C TYR A 42 -7.30 9.44 -18.65
N GLU A 43 -7.07 9.72 -17.36
CA GLU A 43 -8.14 9.98 -16.40
C GLU A 43 -8.92 11.26 -16.74
N THR A 44 -8.25 12.25 -17.34
CA THR A 44 -8.87 13.50 -17.77
C THR A 44 -9.63 13.36 -19.09
N THR A 45 -9.05 12.64 -20.08
CA THR A 45 -9.60 12.57 -21.44
C THR A 45 -10.53 11.39 -21.66
N GLY A 46 -10.27 10.24 -21.03
CA GLY A 46 -10.96 8.98 -21.29
C GLY A 46 -10.65 8.33 -22.64
N ASP A 47 -9.72 8.87 -23.44
CA ASP A 47 -9.43 8.38 -24.80
C ASP A 47 -8.69 7.02 -24.79
N ILE A 48 -9.01 6.17 -25.77
CA ILE A 48 -8.40 4.85 -25.96
C ILE A 48 -6.92 4.98 -26.34
N ARG A 49 -6.54 6.04 -27.09
CA ARG A 49 -5.14 6.28 -27.44
C ARG A 49 -4.30 6.60 -26.21
N ASP A 50 -4.81 7.47 -25.34
CA ASP A 50 -4.16 7.82 -24.07
C ASP A 50 -4.05 6.61 -23.14
N LYS A 51 -5.06 5.73 -23.17
CA LYS A 51 -5.01 4.43 -22.46
C LYS A 51 -3.84 3.57 -22.90
N GLU A 52 -3.59 3.46 -24.21
CA GLU A 52 -2.49 2.64 -24.73
C GLU A 52 -1.13 3.25 -24.37
N ILE A 53 -1.00 4.58 -24.44
CA ILE A 53 0.21 5.30 -24.01
C ILE A 53 0.48 5.04 -22.52
N MET A 54 -0.53 5.22 -21.66
CA MET A 54 -0.44 4.94 -20.22
C MET A 54 -0.03 3.49 -19.97
N ARG A 55 -0.66 2.54 -20.66
CA ARG A 55 -0.36 1.11 -20.52
C ARG A 55 1.08 0.78 -20.91
N ASN A 56 1.57 1.36 -22.00
CA ASN A 56 2.94 1.15 -22.44
C ASN A 56 3.96 1.76 -21.47
N SER A 57 3.74 3.00 -21.02
CA SER A 57 4.59 3.63 -20.01
C SER A 57 4.62 2.83 -18.70
N LYS A 58 3.47 2.32 -18.24
CA LYS A 58 3.39 1.44 -17.08
C LYS A 58 4.19 0.16 -17.29
N ARG A 59 4.05 -0.47 -18.46
CA ARG A 59 4.77 -1.70 -18.80
C ARG A 59 6.28 -1.50 -18.74
N ILE A 60 6.79 -0.43 -19.34
CA ILE A 60 8.22 -0.13 -19.37
C ILE A 60 8.74 0.10 -17.93
N TYR A 61 8.01 0.89 -17.14
CA TYR A 61 8.35 1.12 -15.74
C TYR A 61 8.37 -0.18 -14.92
N ASP A 62 7.35 -1.01 -15.03
CA ASP A 62 7.26 -2.29 -14.32
C ASP A 62 8.40 -3.24 -14.73
N GLN A 63 8.80 -3.24 -16.01
CA GLN A 63 9.94 -4.01 -16.50
C GLN A 63 11.27 -3.50 -15.93
N LYS A 64 11.47 -2.18 -15.86
CA LYS A 64 12.65 -1.57 -15.26
C LYS A 64 12.79 -1.96 -13.78
N LEU A 65 11.70 -1.88 -13.01
CA LEU A 65 11.65 -2.32 -11.61
C LEU A 65 11.96 -3.81 -11.44
N ARG A 66 11.47 -4.68 -12.33
CA ARG A 66 11.82 -6.10 -12.27
C ARG A 66 13.30 -6.33 -12.54
N THR A 67 13.85 -5.64 -13.54
CA THR A 67 15.23 -5.80 -13.94
C THR A 67 16.16 -5.45 -12.82
N LEU A 68 16.03 -4.25 -12.29
CA LEU A 68 17.00 -3.88 -11.29
C LEU A 68 16.74 -4.56 -9.91
N HIS A 69 15.52 -5.07 -9.61
CA HIS A 69 15.30 -5.87 -8.40
C HIS A 69 16.14 -7.14 -8.48
N ARG A 70 16.18 -7.77 -9.67
CA ARG A 70 17.11 -8.86 -9.93
C ARG A 70 18.56 -8.42 -9.74
N GLN A 71 18.96 -7.25 -10.23
CA GLN A 71 20.33 -6.74 -10.04
C GLN A 71 20.69 -6.52 -8.57
N ALA A 72 19.79 -5.93 -7.77
CA ALA A 72 19.98 -5.74 -6.34
C ALA A 72 20.12 -7.08 -5.60
N ASN A 73 19.33 -8.08 -5.98
CA ASN A 73 19.40 -9.42 -5.40
C ASN A 73 20.70 -10.12 -5.78
N SER A 74 21.12 -10.05 -7.06
CA SER A 74 22.40 -10.57 -7.53
C SER A 74 23.56 -9.94 -6.77
N LYS A 75 23.57 -8.61 -6.68
CA LYS A 75 24.58 -7.85 -5.94
C LYS A 75 24.63 -8.26 -4.46
N HIS A 76 23.47 -8.37 -3.81
CA HIS A 76 23.39 -8.81 -2.41
C HIS A 76 23.98 -10.20 -2.19
N ILE A 77 23.77 -11.14 -3.11
CA ILE A 77 24.34 -12.49 -3.02
C ILE A 77 25.86 -12.45 -3.26
N GLU A 78 26.31 -11.70 -4.26
CA GLU A 78 27.72 -11.58 -4.64
C GLU A 78 28.58 -10.92 -3.55
N GLU A 79 28.07 -9.86 -2.92
CA GLU A 79 28.75 -9.09 -1.87
C GLU A 79 28.65 -9.76 -0.48
N SER A 80 27.87 -10.83 -0.33
CA SER A 80 27.71 -11.50 0.96
C SER A 80 28.87 -12.43 1.29
N ASP A 81 29.34 -12.37 2.54
CA ASP A 81 30.35 -13.31 3.06
C ASP A 81 29.85 -14.77 3.01
N ASN A 82 28.54 -14.96 3.16
CA ASN A 82 27.90 -16.28 3.10
C ASN A 82 26.75 -16.30 2.07
N LYS A 83 27.11 -16.66 0.84
CA LYS A 83 26.22 -16.72 -0.33
C LYS A 83 25.02 -17.64 -0.12
N THR A 84 25.22 -18.80 0.49
CA THR A 84 24.15 -19.76 0.77
C THR A 84 23.13 -19.16 1.73
N LYS A 85 23.59 -18.51 2.80
CA LYS A 85 22.72 -17.84 3.77
C LYS A 85 21.98 -16.65 3.15
N ALA A 86 22.66 -15.84 2.33
CA ALA A 86 22.04 -14.72 1.61
C ALA A 86 20.95 -15.20 0.65
N LEU A 87 21.22 -16.26 -0.11
CA LEU A 87 20.25 -16.87 -1.03
C LEU A 87 19.02 -17.40 -0.28
N TRP A 88 19.21 -18.17 0.80
CA TRP A 88 18.09 -18.66 1.61
C TRP A 88 17.31 -17.54 2.28
N SER A 89 17.98 -16.46 2.71
CA SER A 89 17.31 -15.28 3.24
C SER A 89 16.42 -14.62 2.19
N LEU A 90 16.90 -14.49 0.94
CA LEU A 90 16.11 -13.96 -0.17
C LEU A 90 14.86 -14.82 -0.44
N ILE A 91 15.04 -16.14 -0.58
CA ILE A 91 13.94 -17.08 -0.82
C ILE A 91 12.91 -17.01 0.30
N ASN A 92 13.36 -16.96 1.55
CA ASN A 92 12.47 -16.88 2.71
C ASN A 92 11.70 -15.56 2.76
N ASN A 93 12.32 -14.44 2.37
CA ASN A 93 11.65 -13.15 2.30
C ASN A 93 10.59 -13.10 1.20
N GLU A 94 10.85 -13.68 0.03
CA GLU A 94 9.86 -13.76 -1.06
C GLU A 94 8.71 -14.73 -0.73
N ARG A 95 8.99 -15.83 -0.03
CA ARG A 95 7.97 -16.82 0.39
C ARG A 95 7.11 -16.33 1.54
N ARG A 96 7.66 -15.50 2.44
CA ARG A 96 6.89 -14.83 3.49
C ARG A 96 6.02 -13.78 2.80
N GLY A 97 4.86 -14.20 2.30
CA GLY A 97 3.81 -13.27 1.87
C GLY A 97 3.59 -12.20 2.95
N LYS A 98 3.14 -11.00 2.55
CA LYS A 98 2.86 -9.90 3.48
C LYS A 98 2.04 -10.46 4.64
N GLN A 99 2.68 -10.63 5.80
CA GLN A 99 1.99 -11.01 7.01
C GLN A 99 1.01 -9.89 7.26
N CYS A 100 -0.26 -10.14 6.93
CA CYS A 100 -1.32 -9.26 7.31
C CYS A 100 -1.42 -9.47 8.82
N ASN A 101 -0.68 -8.66 9.58
CA ASN A 101 -1.00 -8.40 10.97
C ASN A 101 -2.33 -7.65 10.94
N GLN A 102 -3.39 -8.34 10.54
CA GLN A 102 -4.76 -7.89 10.66
C GLN A 102 -5.01 -7.96 12.16
N GLU A 103 -4.59 -6.92 12.88
CA GLU A 103 -5.16 -6.64 14.17
C GLU A 103 -6.67 -6.56 13.94
N CYS A 104 -7.42 -7.49 14.53
CA CYS A 104 -8.88 -7.46 14.48
C CYS A 104 -9.33 -6.07 14.96
N PRO A 105 -10.30 -5.44 14.28
CA PRO A 105 -10.81 -4.13 14.69
C PRO A 105 -11.31 -4.22 16.14
N LYS A 106 -10.82 -3.32 17.00
CA LYS A 106 -11.22 -3.21 18.40
C LYS A 106 -12.04 -1.94 18.57
N LEU A 107 -13.20 -2.05 19.21
CA LEU A 107 -14.06 -0.90 19.49
C LEU A 107 -14.15 -0.72 21.01
N ASN A 108 -13.80 0.46 21.51
CA ASN A 108 -13.97 0.79 22.92
C ASN A 108 -15.25 1.62 23.08
N ILE A 109 -16.23 1.07 23.79
CA ILE A 109 -17.47 1.75 24.15
C ILE A 109 -17.60 1.67 25.67
N ASN A 110 -17.76 2.81 26.35
CA ASN A 110 -18.04 2.86 27.79
C ASN A 110 -17.08 2.01 28.66
N ASN A 111 -15.77 2.11 28.42
CA ASN A 111 -14.71 1.32 29.07
C ASN A 111 -14.75 -0.20 28.81
N THR A 112 -15.59 -0.68 27.89
CA THR A 112 -15.57 -2.07 27.42
C THR A 112 -14.94 -2.17 26.04
N THR A 113 -13.98 -3.08 25.88
CA THR A 113 -13.28 -3.28 24.60
C THR A 113 -13.85 -4.50 23.89
N LEU A 114 -14.55 -4.26 22.78
CA LEU A 114 -15.05 -5.28 21.88
C LEU A 114 -13.93 -5.73 20.95
N HIS A 115 -13.74 -7.06 20.88
CA HIS A 115 -12.73 -7.72 20.06
C HIS A 115 -13.34 -8.52 18.92
N ASN A 116 -14.64 -8.83 19.01
CA ASN A 116 -15.36 -9.62 18.02
C ASN A 116 -15.76 -8.71 16.85
N PRO A 117 -15.30 -8.99 15.62
CA PRO A 117 -15.60 -8.15 14.46
C PRO A 117 -17.10 -8.06 14.14
N THR A 118 -17.87 -9.10 14.46
CA THR A 118 -19.33 -9.09 14.26
C THR A 118 -20.00 -8.12 15.21
N GLU A 119 -19.66 -8.18 16.50
CA GLU A 119 -20.19 -7.27 17.52
C GLU A 119 -19.80 -5.81 17.25
N VAL A 120 -18.58 -5.57 16.75
CA VAL A 120 -18.14 -4.25 16.30
C VAL A 120 -19.01 -3.74 15.14
N ALA A 121 -19.29 -4.58 14.15
CA ALA A 121 -20.12 -4.21 13.01
C ALA A 121 -21.56 -3.94 13.42
N GLU A 122 -22.14 -4.79 14.26
CA GLU A 122 -23.49 -4.61 14.81
C GLU A 122 -23.60 -3.32 15.61
N SER A 123 -22.65 -3.05 16.52
CA SER A 123 -22.64 -1.81 17.30
C SER A 123 -22.60 -0.56 16.42
N LEU A 124 -21.77 -0.57 15.37
CA LEU A 124 -21.71 0.54 14.41
C LEU A 124 -23.02 0.68 13.63
N ASN A 125 -23.58 -0.43 13.13
CA ASN A 125 -24.84 -0.44 12.40
C ASN A 125 -25.99 0.11 13.25
N THR A 126 -26.08 -0.32 14.51
CA THR A 126 -27.08 0.18 15.46
C THR A 126 -26.92 1.68 15.69
N TYR A 127 -25.70 2.15 15.93
CA TYR A 127 -25.43 3.58 16.14
C TYR A 127 -25.86 4.42 14.93
N PHE A 128 -25.45 4.04 13.71
CA PHE A 128 -25.79 4.81 12.51
C PHE A 128 -27.29 4.76 12.19
N THR A 129 -27.95 3.63 12.43
CA THR A 129 -29.40 3.50 12.21
C THR A 129 -30.20 4.32 13.22
N GLN A 130 -29.78 4.35 14.50
CA GLN A 130 -30.43 5.15 15.54
C GLN A 130 -30.28 6.66 15.28
N MET A 131 -29.09 7.10 14.88
CA MET A 131 -28.84 8.51 14.54
C MET A 131 -29.65 8.95 13.31
N ALA A 132 -29.85 8.08 12.32
CA ALA A 132 -30.69 8.36 11.15
C ALA A 132 -32.19 8.46 11.46
N GLY A 133 -32.67 7.85 12.56
CA GLY A 133 -34.06 7.96 13.01
C GLY A 133 -34.35 9.17 13.91
N MET A 134 -33.31 9.91 14.32
CA MET A 134 -33.44 11.12 15.16
C MET A 134 -33.49 12.43 14.34
N THR A 135 -33.43 12.36 13.02
CA THR A 135 -33.66 13.47 12.08
C THR A 135 -35.01 13.33 11.41
#